data_AF-A0A420MR91-F1
#
_entry.id   AF-A0A420MR91-F1
#
_cell.length_a   1.000
_cell.length_b   1.000
_cell.length_c   1.000
_cell.angle_alpha   90.00
_cell.angle_beta   90.00
_cell.angle_gamma   90.00
#
_symmetry.space_group_name_H-M   'P 1'
#
loop_
_entity.id
_entity.type
_entity.pdbx_description
1 polymer ?
#
loop_
_entity_poly.entity_id
_entity_poly.type
_entity_poly.pdbx_seq_one_letter_code
_entity_poly.pdbx_strand_id
1 'polypeptide(L)'
;MLGDITEEHAPKDIADTIAMGRDGFFLNVGYPKLDWVPQTLRHLYGYADDLVSKGGKFKLALSLDLYATGTWCYDKKLGDDCGGSFLGRDSYLRYGPDNFPFITNFSTGRQTDKDFTAWKKSFANEMYFVPGIDDTPGFWESYPAWWDYWGDLIDGASVWESAWPEVHGTNEGDLSRDIKAMGPLQKKGKSL
;
A
#
# COMPACT_ATOMS: atom_id res chain seq x y z
N MET A 1 4.98 0.07 -10.23
CA MET A 1 5.18 1.54 -10.20
C MET A 1 4.12 2.18 -11.08
N LEU A 2 3.47 3.23 -10.58
CA LEU A 2 2.51 4.00 -11.35
C LEU A 2 3.24 4.67 -12.52
N GLY A 3 2.80 4.38 -13.75
CA GLY A 3 3.24 5.08 -14.94
C GLY A 3 2.30 6.23 -15.29
N ASP A 4 2.65 6.98 -16.33
CA ASP A 4 1.74 7.97 -16.91
C ASP A 4 0.57 7.24 -17.61
N ILE A 5 -0.61 7.27 -16.99
CA ILE A 5 -1.82 6.58 -17.45
C ILE A 5 -2.76 7.63 -18.05
N THR A 6 -3.19 7.37 -19.27
CA THR A 6 -4.17 8.21 -19.97
C THR A 6 -5.59 7.82 -19.58
N GLU A 7 -6.55 8.68 -19.91
CA GLU A 7 -7.97 8.41 -19.72
C GLU A 7 -8.45 7.14 -20.47
N GLU A 8 -7.78 6.76 -21.56
CA GLU A 8 -8.09 5.54 -22.30
C GLU A 8 -7.49 4.26 -21.68
N HIS A 9 -6.41 4.38 -20.91
CA HIS A 9 -5.74 3.25 -20.26
C HIS A 9 -6.48 2.83 -18.98
N ALA A 10 -6.94 3.79 -18.16
CA ALA A 10 -7.59 3.50 -16.89
C ALA A 10 -8.79 2.53 -16.98
N PRO A 11 -9.73 2.68 -17.94
CA PRO A 11 -10.82 1.71 -18.11
C PRO A 11 -10.34 0.31 -18.50
N LYS A 12 -9.27 0.21 -19.31
CA LYS A 12 -8.72 -1.08 -19.76
C LYS A 12 -8.07 -1.82 -18.60
N ASP A 13 -7.19 -1.16 -17.86
CA ASP A 13 -6.51 -1.76 -16.71
C ASP A 13 -7.50 -2.25 -15.64
N ILE A 14 -8.56 -1.47 -15.39
CA ILE A 14 -9.62 -1.85 -14.44
C ILE A 14 -10.48 -3.00 -14.99
N ALA A 15 -10.86 -2.98 -16.26
CA ALA A 15 -11.63 -4.06 -16.88
C ALA A 15 -10.85 -5.38 -16.91
N ASP A 16 -9.56 -5.34 -17.25
CA ASP A 16 -8.68 -6.51 -17.26
C ASP A 16 -8.51 -7.08 -15.86
N THR A 17 -8.35 -6.22 -14.85
CA THR A 17 -8.32 -6.63 -13.44
C THR A 17 -9.61 -7.35 -13.03
N ILE A 18 -10.77 -6.80 -13.41
CA ILE A 18 -12.08 -7.44 -13.16
C ILE A 18 -12.18 -8.78 -13.89
N ALA A 19 -11.73 -8.86 -15.14
CA ALA A 19 -11.74 -10.09 -15.94
C ALA A 19 -10.84 -11.18 -15.33
N MET A 20 -9.76 -10.79 -14.65
CA MET A 20 -8.91 -11.68 -13.84
C MET A 20 -9.55 -12.12 -12.52
N GLY A 21 -10.79 -11.71 -12.23
CA GLY A 21 -11.50 -12.05 -11.00
C GLY A 21 -11.03 -11.26 -9.78
N ARG A 22 -10.42 -10.09 -9.98
CA ARG A 22 -9.97 -9.20 -8.90
C ARG A 22 -10.90 -7.99 -8.79
N ASP A 23 -11.04 -7.47 -7.59
CA ASP A 23 -11.93 -6.35 -7.25
C ASP A 23 -11.16 -5.07 -6.91
N GLY A 24 -9.87 -5.02 -7.21
CA GLY A 24 -9.05 -3.85 -6.99
C GLY A 24 -7.56 -4.08 -7.21
N PHE A 25 -6.79 -3.01 -7.09
CA PHE A 25 -5.34 -3.06 -7.04
C PHE A 25 -4.73 -1.90 -6.25
N PHE A 26 -3.48 -2.10 -5.83
CA PHE A 26 -2.67 -1.11 -5.13
C PHE A 26 -1.87 -0.26 -6.13
N LEU A 27 -1.97 1.05 -6.00
CA LEU A 27 -1.28 2.04 -6.82
C LEU A 27 0.07 2.36 -6.18
N ASN A 28 1.16 1.84 -6.75
CA ASN A 28 2.50 2.12 -6.29
C ASN A 28 2.92 3.55 -6.69
N VAL A 29 2.88 4.50 -5.75
CA VAL A 29 3.12 5.93 -5.99
C VAL A 29 4.41 6.37 -5.31
N GLY A 30 5.42 6.71 -6.12
CA GLY A 30 6.65 7.34 -5.65
C GLY A 30 6.41 8.78 -5.26
N TYR A 31 6.30 9.70 -6.23
CA TYR A 31 6.21 11.14 -5.92
C TYR A 31 4.86 11.75 -6.33
N PRO A 32 3.89 11.92 -5.39
CA PRO A 32 2.55 12.42 -5.69
C PRO A 32 2.48 13.83 -6.27
N LYS A 33 3.54 14.64 -6.14
CA LYS A 33 3.58 16.02 -6.63
C LYS A 33 4.15 16.18 -8.03
N LEU A 34 4.57 15.09 -8.69
CA LEU A 34 4.84 15.18 -10.13
C LEU A 34 3.56 15.55 -10.85
N ASP A 35 3.62 16.52 -11.77
CA ASP A 35 2.43 17.12 -12.39
C ASP A 35 1.49 16.08 -13.04
N TRP A 36 2.04 14.98 -13.55
CA TRP A 36 1.28 13.89 -14.19
C TRP A 36 0.61 12.94 -13.18
N VAL A 37 1.10 12.83 -11.94
CA VAL A 37 0.58 11.86 -10.97
C VAL A 37 -0.85 12.18 -10.54
N PRO A 38 -1.21 13.42 -10.14
CA PRO A 38 -2.60 13.76 -9.84
C PRO A 38 -3.54 13.52 -11.02
N GLN A 39 -3.08 13.72 -12.26
CA GLN A 39 -3.87 13.47 -13.45
C GLN A 39 -4.13 11.97 -13.66
N THR A 40 -3.08 11.15 -13.60
CA THR A 40 -3.19 9.69 -13.63
C THR A 40 -4.14 9.17 -12.54
N LEU A 41 -3.98 9.63 -11.30
CA LEU A 41 -4.84 9.21 -10.20
C LEU A 41 -6.30 9.64 -10.42
N ARG A 42 -6.55 10.82 -11.00
CA ARG A 42 -7.90 11.26 -11.36
C ARG A 42 -8.55 10.37 -12.43
N HIS A 43 -7.80 9.91 -13.42
CA HIS A 43 -8.33 8.98 -14.44
C HIS A 43 -8.74 7.64 -13.81
N LEU A 44 -7.86 7.05 -13.02
CA LEU A 44 -8.11 5.76 -12.36
C LEU A 44 -9.26 5.83 -11.36
N TYR A 45 -9.19 6.74 -10.38
CA TYR A 45 -10.24 6.89 -9.38
C TYR A 45 -11.54 7.43 -9.99
N GLY A 46 -11.47 8.25 -11.04
CA GLY A 46 -12.66 8.74 -11.74
C GLY A 46 -13.46 7.60 -12.37
N TYR A 47 -12.78 6.70 -13.08
CA TYR A 47 -13.44 5.52 -13.65
C TYR A 47 -13.91 4.54 -12.57
N ALA A 48 -13.10 4.30 -11.54
CA ALA A 48 -13.48 3.41 -10.45
C ALA A 48 -14.70 3.95 -9.67
N ASP A 49 -14.79 5.26 -9.43
CA ASP A 49 -15.97 5.88 -8.81
C ASP A 49 -17.21 5.78 -9.68
N ASP A 50 -17.08 5.95 -11.01
CA ASP A 50 -18.19 5.73 -11.95
C ASP A 50 -18.72 4.28 -11.85
N LEU A 51 -17.84 3.28 -11.80
CA LEU A 51 -18.24 1.89 -11.56
C LEU A 51 -18.95 1.71 -10.23
N VAL A 52 -18.41 2.27 -9.14
CA VAL A 52 -19.02 2.19 -7.80
C VAL A 52 -20.41 2.84 -7.79
N SER A 53 -20.58 3.99 -8.45
CA SER A 53 -21.88 4.68 -8.57
C SER A 53 -22.95 3.84 -9.28
N LYS A 54 -22.52 2.89 -10.13
CA LYS A 54 -23.37 1.94 -10.87
C LYS A 54 -23.57 0.60 -10.14
N GLY A 55 -23.13 0.51 -8.88
CA GLY A 55 -23.23 -0.71 -8.06
C GLY A 55 -22.02 -1.64 -8.16
N GLY A 56 -20.95 -1.21 -8.84
CA GLY A 56 -19.66 -1.89 -8.84
C GLY A 56 -18.98 -1.87 -7.47
N LYS A 57 -18.01 -2.77 -7.28
CA LYS A 57 -17.28 -2.92 -6.02
C LYS A 57 -15.78 -2.66 -6.15
N PHE A 58 -15.32 -2.18 -7.31
CA PHE A 58 -13.91 -2.02 -7.60
C PHE A 58 -13.26 -0.99 -6.65
N LYS A 59 -12.12 -1.35 -6.04
CA LYS A 59 -11.39 -0.51 -5.10
C LYS A 59 -9.95 -0.25 -5.51
N LEU A 60 -9.44 0.91 -5.15
CA LEU A 60 -8.06 1.32 -5.34
C LEU A 60 -7.49 1.74 -3.98
N ALA A 61 -6.25 1.35 -3.68
CA ALA A 61 -5.52 1.84 -2.51
C ALA A 61 -4.16 2.39 -2.92
N LEU A 62 -3.58 3.26 -2.11
CA LEU A 62 -2.23 3.75 -2.34
C LEU A 62 -1.20 2.82 -1.68
N SER A 63 -0.17 2.49 -2.45
CA SER A 63 1.09 1.91 -1.99
C SER A 63 2.17 2.96 -2.15
N LEU A 64 2.64 3.57 -1.06
CA LEU A 64 3.68 4.59 -1.13
C LEU A 64 5.04 3.95 -1.46
N ASP A 65 5.68 4.36 -2.55
CA ASP A 65 7.03 3.89 -2.89
C ASP A 65 8.07 4.76 -2.21
N LEU A 66 8.33 4.47 -0.93
CA LEU A 66 9.24 5.24 -0.07
C LEU A 66 10.72 5.11 -0.49
N TYR A 67 11.04 4.14 -1.34
CA TYR A 67 12.36 4.00 -1.93
C TYR A 67 12.52 4.90 -3.17
N ALA A 68 11.52 4.94 -4.04
CA ALA A 68 11.51 5.75 -5.27
C ALA A 68 11.17 7.23 -5.03
N THR A 69 10.61 7.61 -3.86
CA THR A 69 10.30 9.00 -3.52
C THR A 69 11.51 9.94 -3.56
N GLY A 70 12.74 9.41 -3.55
CA GLY A 70 13.93 10.22 -3.29
C GLY A 70 13.74 11.06 -2.03
N THR A 71 14.39 12.22 -1.96
CA THR A 71 14.41 13.15 -0.82
C THR A 71 13.04 13.72 -0.40
N TRP A 72 11.91 13.42 -1.05
CA TRP A 72 10.65 14.13 -0.73
C TRP A 72 9.84 13.54 0.43
N CYS A 73 9.51 12.24 0.46
CA CYS A 73 9.03 11.57 1.67
C CYS A 73 10.23 11.01 2.50
N TYR A 74 11.49 11.18 2.03
CA TYR A 74 12.73 10.70 2.66
C TYR A 74 13.50 11.80 3.45
N ASP A 75 13.64 13.04 2.92
CA ASP A 75 14.31 14.17 3.62
C ASP A 75 13.31 15.12 4.31
N LYS A 76 12.01 14.96 4.04
CA LYS A 76 10.95 15.60 4.83
C LYS A 76 10.15 14.50 5.49
N LYS A 77 9.86 14.68 6.79
CA LYS A 77 8.97 13.80 7.55
C LYS A 77 7.71 13.52 6.73
N LEU A 78 7.30 12.25 6.71
CA LEU A 78 6.00 11.82 6.21
C LEU A 78 4.90 12.80 6.67
N GLY A 79 4.10 13.30 5.72
CA GLY A 79 3.07 14.31 5.98
C GLY A 79 1.91 14.22 5.00
N ASP A 80 0.98 15.17 5.08
CA ASP A 80 -0.32 15.15 4.38
C ASP A 80 -0.19 15.15 2.84
N ASP A 81 0.99 15.52 2.35
CA ASP A 81 1.39 15.50 0.95
C ASP A 81 1.53 14.08 0.35
N CYS A 82 1.76 13.05 1.17
CA CYS A 82 1.97 11.67 0.70
C CYS A 82 0.60 10.92 0.55
N GLY A 83 -0.42 11.53 -0.08
CA GLY A 83 -1.65 10.83 -0.55
C GLY A 83 -3.02 11.37 -0.09
N GLY A 84 -3.08 12.48 0.65
CA GLY A 84 -4.30 12.91 1.37
C GLY A 84 -5.56 13.18 0.53
N SER A 85 -5.43 13.66 -0.72
CA SER A 85 -6.59 14.11 -1.51
C SER A 85 -7.46 12.99 -2.10
N PHE A 86 -6.98 11.74 -2.12
CA PHE A 86 -7.70 10.60 -2.70
C PHE A 86 -8.34 9.68 -1.65
N LEU A 87 -7.96 9.82 -0.38
CA LEU A 87 -8.44 8.94 0.71
C LEU A 87 -9.97 9.04 0.91
N GLY A 88 -10.58 10.16 0.53
CA GLY A 88 -12.02 10.41 0.67
C GLY A 88 -12.91 9.84 -0.42
N ARG A 89 -12.37 9.15 -1.44
CA ARG A 89 -13.16 8.69 -2.59
C ARG A 89 -13.93 7.40 -2.30
N ASP A 90 -15.07 7.22 -2.96
CA ASP A 90 -15.93 6.04 -2.77
C ASP A 90 -15.26 4.75 -3.25
N SER A 91 -14.44 4.83 -4.30
CA SER A 91 -13.59 3.74 -4.78
C SER A 91 -12.29 3.57 -4.00
N TYR A 92 -12.00 4.39 -2.98
CA TYR A 92 -10.83 4.16 -2.13
C TYR A 92 -11.06 2.92 -1.24
N LEU A 93 -10.07 2.03 -1.18
CA LEU A 93 -10.13 0.84 -0.34
C LEU A 93 -10.13 1.25 1.14
N ARG A 94 -11.16 0.82 1.85
CA ARG A 94 -11.31 1.02 3.28
C ARG A 94 -11.45 -0.32 3.97
N TYR A 95 -10.97 -0.40 5.20
CA TYR A 95 -10.94 -1.65 5.95
C TYR A 95 -11.22 -1.43 7.44
N GLY A 96 -11.58 -2.53 8.12
CA GLY A 96 -11.82 -2.56 9.54
C GLY A 96 -13.20 -2.02 9.96
N PRO A 97 -13.55 -2.16 11.25
CA PRO A 97 -14.85 -1.73 11.78
C PRO A 97 -15.08 -0.22 11.66
N ASP A 98 -14.00 0.56 11.71
CA ASP A 98 -14.05 2.02 11.62
C ASP A 98 -14.01 2.54 10.18
N ASN A 99 -13.92 1.65 9.18
CA ASN A 99 -13.95 1.97 7.75
C ASN A 99 -12.86 2.99 7.34
N PHE A 100 -11.67 2.84 7.92
CA PHE A 100 -10.53 3.72 7.66
C PHE A 100 -9.86 3.42 6.31
N PRO A 101 -9.26 4.43 5.67
CA PRO A 101 -8.49 4.23 4.44
C PRO A 101 -7.36 3.23 4.66
N PHE A 102 -7.26 2.26 3.76
CA PHE A 102 -6.16 1.31 3.73
C PHE A 102 -4.95 1.94 3.05
N ILE A 103 -3.81 1.95 3.73
CA ILE A 103 -2.55 2.49 3.19
C ILE A 103 -1.44 1.44 3.38
N THR A 104 -0.65 1.25 2.34
CA THR A 104 0.56 0.41 2.36
C THR A 104 1.74 1.18 1.74
N ASN A 105 2.92 0.57 1.76
CA ASN A 105 4.14 1.11 1.16
C ASN A 105 5.04 -0.01 0.64
N PHE A 106 5.83 0.30 -0.38
CA PHE A 106 6.94 -0.53 -0.81
C PHE A 106 8.17 -0.15 0.02
N SER A 107 8.66 -1.09 0.84
CA SER A 107 9.77 -0.92 1.79
C SER A 107 9.54 0.17 2.83
N THR A 108 10.18 0.08 3.99
CA THR A 108 10.19 1.19 4.96
C THR A 108 10.89 2.45 4.45
N GLY A 109 11.65 2.39 3.35
CA GLY A 109 12.36 3.55 2.81
C GLY A 109 13.32 4.18 3.82
N ARG A 110 13.88 3.38 4.74
CA ARG A 110 14.72 3.79 5.89
C ARG A 110 14.03 4.67 6.93
N GLN A 111 12.70 4.77 6.90
CA GLN A 111 11.92 5.44 7.93
C GLN A 111 11.93 4.62 9.23
N THR A 112 11.88 5.30 10.37
CA THR A 112 11.84 4.68 11.71
C THR A 112 10.41 4.54 12.23
N ASP A 113 10.24 3.77 13.30
CA ASP A 113 8.98 3.72 14.06
C ASP A 113 8.44 5.12 14.42
N LYS A 114 9.33 6.03 14.79
CA LYS A 114 8.99 7.40 15.19
C LYS A 114 8.47 8.22 14.02
N ASP A 115 9.03 8.04 12.83
CA ASP A 115 8.60 8.74 11.63
C ASP A 115 7.19 8.31 11.23
N PHE A 116 6.95 6.99 11.20
CA PHE A 116 5.62 6.44 10.95
C PHE A 116 4.62 6.78 12.06
N THR A 117 5.03 6.78 13.33
CA THR A 117 4.17 7.18 14.45
C THR A 117 3.74 8.65 14.32
N ALA A 118 4.68 9.53 13.99
CA ALA A 118 4.39 10.95 13.78
C ALA A 118 3.46 11.16 12.58
N TRP A 119 3.65 10.39 11.52
CA TRP A 119 2.80 10.41 10.34
C TRP A 119 1.39 9.91 10.60
N LYS A 120 1.21 8.73 11.22
CA LYS A 120 -0.12 8.22 11.57
C LYS A 120 -0.89 9.26 12.40
N LYS A 121 -0.21 9.94 13.32
CA LYS A 121 -0.80 11.04 14.11
C LYS A 121 -1.23 12.25 13.26
N SER A 122 -0.56 12.57 12.15
CA SER A 122 -1.01 13.66 11.26
C SER A 122 -2.35 13.35 10.59
N PHE A 123 -2.68 12.08 10.44
CA PHE A 123 -3.98 11.57 10.00
C PHE A 123 -4.91 11.20 11.18
N ALA A 124 -4.69 11.76 12.37
CA ALA A 124 -5.44 11.42 13.59
C ALA A 124 -5.47 9.91 13.95
N ASN A 125 -4.55 9.12 13.40
CA ASN A 125 -4.54 7.66 13.41
C ASN A 125 -5.76 7.00 12.74
N GLU A 126 -6.48 7.74 11.89
CA GLU A 126 -7.65 7.26 11.13
C GLU A 126 -7.21 6.61 9.81
N MET A 127 -6.33 5.61 9.91
CA MET A 127 -5.88 4.80 8.78
C MET A 127 -5.67 3.35 9.19
N TYR A 128 -5.86 2.43 8.25
CA TYR A 128 -5.47 1.04 8.39
C TYR A 128 -4.12 0.85 7.68
N PHE A 129 -3.03 0.71 8.45
CA PHE A 129 -1.67 0.77 7.93
C PHE A 129 -1.01 -0.60 7.86
N VAL A 130 -0.73 -1.07 6.65
CA VAL A 130 -0.12 -2.39 6.38
C VAL A 130 1.17 -2.19 5.57
N PRO A 131 2.29 -1.83 6.21
CA PRO A 131 3.51 -1.52 5.49
C PRO A 131 4.16 -2.74 4.83
N GLY A 132 4.91 -2.49 3.76
CA GLY A 132 5.96 -3.38 3.27
C GLY A 132 7.15 -3.30 4.22
N ILE A 133 7.45 -4.39 4.92
CA ILE A 133 8.43 -4.42 6.04
C ILE A 133 9.46 -5.54 5.90
N ASP A 134 9.50 -6.17 4.73
CA ASP A 134 10.47 -7.21 4.35
C ASP A 134 11.93 -6.72 4.40
N ASP A 135 12.16 -5.41 4.35
CA ASP A 135 13.45 -4.75 4.51
C ASP A 135 13.88 -4.51 5.96
N THR A 136 13.03 -4.82 6.95
CA THR A 136 13.33 -4.56 8.36
C THR A 136 14.02 -5.76 9.04
N PRO A 137 15.21 -5.57 9.66
CA PRO A 137 15.92 -6.66 10.32
C PRO A 137 15.11 -7.29 11.47
N GLY A 138 14.98 -8.62 11.46
CA GLY A 138 14.30 -9.38 12.52
C GLY A 138 12.84 -9.70 12.26
N PHE A 139 12.23 -9.16 11.20
CA PHE A 139 10.85 -9.51 10.81
C PHE A 139 10.73 -11.00 10.44
N TRP A 140 11.55 -11.45 9.48
CA TRP A 140 11.52 -12.83 8.97
C TRP A 140 11.86 -13.87 10.03
N GLU A 141 12.74 -13.52 10.97
CA GLU A 141 13.08 -14.36 12.11
C GLU A 141 12.08 -14.24 13.27
N SER A 142 11.12 -13.32 13.17
CA SER A 142 10.11 -13.05 14.19
C SER A 142 10.71 -12.73 15.56
N TYR A 143 11.80 -11.96 15.58
CA TYR A 143 12.45 -11.60 16.84
C TYR A 143 11.50 -10.81 17.75
N PRO A 144 11.42 -11.12 19.06
CA PRO A 144 10.54 -10.40 19.99
C PRO A 144 10.76 -8.88 19.97
N ALA A 145 12.02 -8.45 19.91
CA ALA A 145 12.38 -7.03 19.86
C ALA A 145 11.83 -6.32 18.61
N TRP A 146 11.63 -7.03 17.50
CA TRP A 146 10.99 -6.46 16.31
C TRP A 146 9.51 -6.17 16.58
N TRP A 147 8.81 -7.10 17.23
CA TRP A 147 7.40 -6.95 17.59
C TRP A 147 7.17 -5.87 18.65
N ASP A 148 8.10 -5.69 19.57
CA ASP A 148 8.07 -4.60 20.55
C ASP A 148 8.26 -3.23 19.90
N TYR A 149 8.99 -3.18 18.78
CA TYR A 149 9.28 -1.94 18.05
C TYR A 149 8.22 -1.59 17.00
N TRP A 150 7.75 -2.56 16.21
CA TRP A 150 6.83 -2.34 15.08
C TRP A 150 5.37 -2.75 15.35
N GLY A 151 5.12 -3.67 16.28
CA GLY A 151 3.85 -4.39 16.37
C GLY A 151 2.64 -3.51 16.68
N ASP A 152 2.81 -2.46 17.50
CA ASP A 152 1.73 -1.53 17.86
C ASP A 152 1.52 -0.44 16.80
N LEU A 153 2.51 -0.22 15.94
CA LEU A 153 2.47 0.78 14.89
C LEU A 153 1.67 0.31 13.66
N ILE A 154 1.69 -0.98 13.38
CA ILE A 154 1.10 -1.57 12.16
C ILE A 154 -0.22 -2.27 12.45
N ASP A 155 -1.12 -2.28 11.47
CA ASP A 155 -2.41 -2.98 11.53
C ASP A 155 -2.34 -4.34 10.82
N GLY A 156 -1.35 -4.50 9.95
CA GLY A 156 -0.93 -5.76 9.36
C GLY A 156 0.49 -5.63 8.79
N ALA A 157 1.00 -6.69 8.18
CA ALA A 157 2.26 -6.63 7.44
C ALA A 157 2.05 -7.10 6.00
N SER A 158 2.77 -6.47 5.08
CA SER A 158 2.88 -6.92 3.70
C SER A 158 4.36 -7.13 3.35
N VAL A 159 4.60 -7.95 2.34
CA VAL A 159 5.94 -8.22 1.79
C VAL A 159 5.84 -8.07 0.28
N TRP A 160 6.87 -7.51 -0.35
CA TRP A 160 6.87 -7.27 -1.79
C TRP A 160 7.56 -8.40 -2.57
N GLU A 161 7.89 -9.49 -1.88
CA GLU A 161 8.58 -10.66 -2.42
C GLU A 161 7.68 -11.45 -3.40
N SER A 162 7.48 -10.90 -4.60
CA SER A 162 7.63 -11.72 -5.79
C SER A 162 9.08 -11.56 -6.20
N ALA A 163 9.84 -12.66 -6.28
CA ALA A 163 11.06 -12.62 -7.09
C ALA A 163 10.70 -11.92 -8.42
N TRP A 164 11.55 -11.02 -8.90
CA TRP A 164 11.36 -10.53 -10.27
C TRP A 164 11.29 -11.76 -11.17
N PRO A 165 10.26 -11.91 -12.03
CA PRO A 165 10.26 -13.01 -12.99
C PRO A 165 11.54 -12.90 -13.79
N GLU A 166 12.40 -13.89 -13.65
CA GLU A 166 13.39 -14.13 -14.68
C GLU A 166 12.61 -14.25 -15.98
N VAL A 167 13.13 -13.68 -17.06
CA VAL A 167 12.48 -13.82 -18.36
C VAL A 167 12.36 -15.32 -18.65
N HIS A 168 11.14 -15.84 -18.74
CA HIS A 168 10.79 -17.27 -18.86
C HIS A 168 10.86 -18.13 -17.57
N GLY A 169 11.01 -17.52 -16.39
CA GLY A 169 10.95 -18.19 -15.10
C GLY A 169 9.51 -18.38 -14.58
N THR A 170 9.28 -19.47 -13.86
CA THR A 170 8.10 -19.64 -13.00
C THR A 170 8.46 -19.17 -11.61
N ASN A 171 7.91 -18.03 -11.20
CA ASN A 171 8.10 -17.52 -9.85
C ASN A 171 6.93 -17.93 -8.97
N GLU A 172 7.11 -19.05 -8.27
CA GLU A 172 6.34 -19.29 -7.06
C GLU A 172 6.91 -18.31 -6.01
N GLY A 173 6.09 -17.37 -5.52
CA GLY A 173 6.49 -16.54 -4.39
C GLY A 173 6.95 -17.43 -3.24
N ASP A 174 8.07 -17.11 -2.59
CA ASP A 174 8.62 -17.94 -1.52
C ASP A 174 7.80 -17.80 -0.23
N LEU A 175 6.69 -18.53 -0.18
CA LEU A 175 5.80 -18.60 0.98
C LEU A 175 6.46 -19.23 2.21
N SER A 176 7.64 -19.87 2.07
CA SER A 176 8.29 -20.58 3.18
C SER A 176 8.81 -19.61 4.25
N ARG A 177 9.19 -18.40 3.85
CA ARG A 177 9.62 -17.33 4.76
C ARG A 177 8.43 -16.77 5.55
N ASP A 178 7.24 -16.75 4.96
CA ASP A 178 6.01 -16.25 5.58
C ASP A 178 5.58 -17.09 6.79
N ILE A 179 5.82 -18.41 6.77
CA ILE A 179 5.37 -19.34 7.81
C ILE A 179 5.80 -18.88 9.21
N LYS A 180 7.02 -18.35 9.35
CA LYS A 180 7.54 -17.90 10.64
C LYS A 180 6.87 -16.60 11.10
N ALA A 181 6.66 -15.65 10.20
CA ALA A 181 6.06 -14.34 10.49
C ALA A 181 4.53 -14.41 10.68
N MET A 182 3.85 -15.32 10.00
CA MET A 182 2.38 -15.46 10.06
C MET A 182 1.88 -15.78 11.47
N GLY A 183 2.57 -16.66 12.21
CA GLY A 183 2.12 -17.07 13.55
C GLY A 183 2.02 -15.89 14.54
N PRO A 184 3.08 -15.07 14.70
CA PRO A 184 3.02 -13.85 15.49
C PRO A 184 2.01 -12.80 14.98
N LEU A 185 1.87 -12.60 13.66
CA LEU A 185 0.86 -11.70 13.08
C LEU A 185 -0.55 -12.09 13.54
N GLN A 186 -0.90 -13.37 13.40
CA GLN A 186 -2.21 -13.89 13.82
C GLN A 186 -2.43 -13.74 15.34
N LYS A 187 -1.42 -14.07 16.17
CA LYS A 187 -1.51 -13.94 17.63
C LYS A 187 -1.76 -12.50 18.10
N LYS A 188 -1.26 -11.51 17.36
CA LYS A 188 -1.46 -10.08 17.64
C LYS A 188 -2.67 -9.47 16.92
N GLY A 189 -3.45 -10.26 16.19
CA GLY A 189 -4.62 -9.78 15.44
C GLY A 189 -4.24 -8.87 14.26
N LYS A 190 -3.08 -9.11 13.64
CA LYS A 190 -2.48 -8.30 12.56
C LYS A 190 -2.52 -8.97 11.19
N SER A 191 -3.51 -9.85 10.96
CA SER A 191 -3.70 -10.55 9.68
C SER A 191 -5.01 -10.09 9.02
N LEU A 192 -4.96 -9.89 7.70
CA LEU A 192 -6.12 -9.60 6.84
C LEU A 192 -6.85 -10.87 6.41
#